data_AF-A0A9D5A0W4-F1
#
_entry.id   AF-A0A9D5A0W4-F1
#
_cell.length_a   1.000
_cell.length_b   1.000
_cell.length_c   1.000
_cell.angle_alpha   90.00
_cell.angle_beta   90.00
_cell.angle_gamma   90.00
#
_symmetry.space_group_name_H-M   'P 1'
#
loop_
_entity.id
_entity.type
_entity.pdbx_description
1 polymer ?
#
loop_
_entity_poly.entity_id
_entity_poly.type
_entity_poly.pdbx_seq_one_letter_code
_entity_poly.pdbx_strand_id
1 'polypeptide(L)'
;MEQLLIQHPEWHGKVVLVQIANPARGKGRDVKEVQEDTKATAKRINEAFGKPGYDPVILIEEPLRFYEKVAYYVVAECCLVTAVRDGMNLIPYEYIISRQGTEKLDKVLGIGSSLKKSMLVVSEFIGCSPSLSGAIRVNPWNIDAVADAMDLALEMADSEKQLRHEKHYRYVSTHDVGYWARSFLQDLERTCSDHVRRRWWGIGFGLSFRVVALDPNFKKLSMEHIVSAYKRTKTRAILLDYDGTLMPQASIDKSPTSNSIKMLNSLCNDENNMVFLISAKGRMKLAEWFSACENLGIAAEHGYFLRL
;
A
#
# COMPACT_ATOMS: atom_id res chain seq x y z
N MET A 1 19.42 -16.70 -17.29
CA MET A 1 19.81 -17.22 -18.62
C MET A 1 21.26 -17.68 -18.65
N GLU A 2 22.24 -16.79 -18.45
CA GLU A 2 23.64 -17.24 -18.41
C GLU A 2 23.86 -18.34 -17.37
N GLN A 3 23.45 -18.08 -16.13
CA GLN A 3 23.63 -19.04 -15.05
C GLN A 3 22.92 -20.37 -15.33
N LEU A 4 21.73 -20.34 -15.94
CA LEU A 4 21.03 -21.53 -16.43
C LEU A 4 21.90 -22.31 -17.43
N LEU A 5 22.50 -21.64 -18.42
CA LEU A 5 23.36 -22.30 -19.40
C LEU A 5 24.67 -22.83 -18.79
N ILE A 6 25.17 -22.23 -17.71
CA ILE A 6 26.35 -22.73 -16.98
C ILE A 6 25.99 -24.00 -16.19
N GLN A 7 24.88 -23.97 -15.45
CA GLN A 7 24.45 -25.05 -14.56
C GLN A 7 23.83 -26.24 -15.30
N HIS A 8 23.17 -25.97 -16.42
CA HIS A 8 22.39 -26.92 -17.20
C HIS A 8 22.81 -26.93 -18.68
N PRO A 9 23.96 -27.56 -19.01
CA PRO A 9 24.47 -27.63 -20.38
C PRO A 9 23.52 -28.31 -21.38
N GLU A 10 22.60 -29.14 -20.90
CA GLU A 10 21.55 -29.81 -21.68
C GLU A 10 20.65 -28.84 -22.45
N TRP A 11 20.55 -27.59 -22.00
CA TRP A 11 19.76 -26.54 -22.64
C TRP A 11 20.48 -25.78 -23.75
N HIS A 12 21.79 -26.00 -23.94
CA HIS A 12 22.56 -25.34 -25.00
C HIS A 12 21.98 -25.63 -26.38
N GLY A 13 21.58 -24.59 -27.12
CA GLY A 13 20.98 -24.73 -28.45
C GLY A 13 19.50 -25.12 -28.44
N LYS A 14 18.87 -25.26 -27.27
CA LYS A 14 17.45 -25.66 -27.13
C LYS A 14 16.55 -24.57 -26.55
N VAL A 15 17.12 -23.60 -25.84
CA VAL A 15 16.37 -22.50 -25.21
C VAL A 15 16.80 -21.14 -25.73
N VAL A 16 15.86 -20.22 -25.84
CA VAL A 16 16.12 -18.82 -26.21
C VAL A 16 15.37 -17.92 -25.25
N LEU A 17 16.06 -16.94 -24.67
CA LEU A 17 15.45 -15.85 -23.93
C LEU A 17 15.16 -14.69 -24.88
N VAL A 18 13.88 -14.41 -25.13
CA VAL A 18 13.46 -13.22 -25.87
C VAL A 18 13.15 -12.10 -24.87
N GLN A 19 13.98 -11.05 -24.87
CA GLN A 19 13.81 -9.87 -24.02
C GLN A 19 13.28 -8.71 -24.87
N ILE A 20 12.01 -8.34 -24.65
CA ILE A 20 11.40 -7.17 -25.30
C ILE A 20 11.58 -5.95 -24.37
N ALA A 21 12.54 -5.09 -24.71
CA ALA A 21 12.84 -3.87 -23.98
C ALA A 21 12.01 -2.71 -24.56
N ASN A 22 10.84 -2.44 -23.96
CA ASN A 22 10.05 -1.29 -24.37
C ASN A 22 10.81 0.02 -24.10
N PRO A 23 10.64 1.07 -24.93
CA PRO A 23 11.30 2.35 -24.73
C PRO A 23 11.03 2.90 -23.32
N ALA A 24 12.07 3.37 -22.66
CA ALA A 24 11.96 3.95 -21.33
C ALA A 24 11.01 5.16 -21.35
N ARG A 25 10.14 5.25 -20.34
CA ARG A 25 9.21 6.39 -20.17
C ARG A 25 9.90 7.68 -19.73
N GLY A 26 11.15 7.58 -19.28
CA GLY A 26 11.97 8.70 -18.83
C GLY A 26 13.27 8.81 -19.63
N LYS A 27 13.90 9.99 -19.56
CA LYS A 27 15.23 10.25 -20.11
C LYS A 27 16.17 10.52 -18.95
N GLY A 28 17.37 9.94 -18.96
CA GLY A 28 18.35 10.13 -17.88
C GLY A 28 19.60 9.29 -18.10
N ARG A 29 20.63 9.54 -17.28
CA ARG A 29 21.89 8.77 -17.30
C ARG A 29 21.65 7.32 -16.93
N ASP A 30 20.92 7.08 -15.84
CA ASP A 30 20.64 5.74 -15.31
C ASP A 30 19.91 4.85 -16.33
N VAL A 31 19.00 5.45 -17.12
CA VAL A 31 18.28 4.73 -18.18
C VAL A 31 19.24 4.28 -19.28
N LYS A 32 20.19 5.13 -19.68
CA LYS A 32 21.19 4.80 -20.70
C LYS A 32 22.16 3.74 -20.20
N GLU A 33 22.61 3.87 -18.96
CA GLU A 33 23.51 2.91 -18.31
C GLU A 33 22.87 1.52 -18.27
N VAL A 34 21.62 1.41 -17.83
CA VAL A 34 20.88 0.13 -17.84
C VAL A 34 20.72 -0.43 -19.26
N GLN A 35 20.47 0.42 -20.26
CA GLN A 35 20.36 -0.02 -21.65
C GLN A 35 21.70 -0.55 -22.19
N GLU A 36 22.80 0.15 -21.93
CA GLU A 36 24.16 -0.25 -22.32
C GLU A 36 24.56 -1.56 -21.63
N ASP A 37 24.32 -1.68 -20.32
CA ASP A 37 24.59 -2.89 -19.54
C ASP A 37 23.77 -4.09 -20.04
N THR A 38 22.50 -3.87 -20.38
CA THR A 38 21.63 -4.92 -20.92
C THR A 38 22.16 -5.43 -22.26
N LYS A 39 22.57 -4.53 -23.17
CA LYS A 39 23.16 -4.90 -24.47
C LYS A 39 24.48 -5.63 -24.30
N ALA A 40 25.36 -5.10 -23.46
CA ALA A 40 26.66 -5.71 -23.17
C ALA A 40 26.49 -7.12 -22.59
N THR A 41 25.53 -7.30 -21.67
CA THR A 41 25.21 -8.59 -21.08
C THR A 41 24.66 -9.57 -22.12
N ALA A 42 23.67 -9.16 -22.92
CA ALA A 42 23.12 -10.02 -23.98
C ALA A 42 24.19 -10.45 -24.99
N LYS A 43 25.04 -9.50 -25.42
CA LYS A 43 26.16 -9.76 -26.32
C LYS A 43 27.14 -10.77 -25.72
N ARG A 44 27.57 -10.57 -24.47
CA ARG A 44 28.51 -11.45 -23.77
C ARG A 44 27.97 -12.89 -23.65
N ILE A 45 26.68 -13.05 -23.36
CA ILE A 45 26.03 -14.37 -23.28
C ILE A 45 25.99 -15.02 -24.66
N ASN A 46 25.61 -14.27 -25.70
CA ASN A 46 25.57 -14.80 -27.06
C ASN A 46 26.97 -15.17 -27.59
N GLU A 47 28.01 -14.41 -27.25
CA GLU A 47 29.39 -14.74 -27.61
C GLU A 47 29.88 -16.02 -26.90
N ALA A 48 29.47 -16.24 -25.65
CA ALA A 48 29.90 -17.40 -24.87
C ALA A 48 29.15 -18.70 -25.23
N PHE A 49 27.84 -18.60 -25.54
CA PHE A 49 26.96 -19.78 -25.70
C PHE A 49 26.27 -19.88 -27.07
N GLY A 50 26.43 -18.88 -27.94
CA GLY A 50 25.86 -18.85 -29.28
C GLY A 50 26.53 -19.83 -30.25
N LYS A 51 25.80 -20.17 -31.31
CA LYS A 51 26.25 -21.03 -32.41
C LYS A 51 25.77 -20.45 -33.75
N PRO A 52 26.34 -20.84 -34.91
CA PRO A 52 25.82 -20.37 -36.19
C PRO A 52 24.31 -20.60 -36.32
N GLY A 53 23.54 -19.51 -36.44
CA GLY A 53 22.07 -19.55 -36.51
C GLY A 53 21.33 -19.69 -35.17
N TYR A 54 22.02 -19.59 -34.03
CA TYR A 54 21.43 -19.67 -32.70
C TYR A 54 22.06 -18.64 -31.76
N ASP A 55 21.22 -17.71 -31.29
CA ASP A 55 21.54 -16.77 -30.22
C ASP A 55 20.69 -17.11 -28.97
N PRO A 56 21.30 -17.40 -27.82
CA PRO A 56 20.56 -17.73 -26.60
C PRO A 56 19.76 -16.55 -26.04
N VAL A 57 20.14 -15.30 -26.35
CA VAL A 57 19.43 -14.09 -25.94
C VAL A 57 19.09 -13.24 -27.16
N ILE A 58 17.80 -13.04 -27.41
CA ILE A 58 17.29 -12.12 -28.43
C ILE A 58 16.78 -10.86 -27.73
N LEU A 59 17.49 -9.75 -27.91
CA LEU A 59 17.09 -8.44 -27.38
C LEU A 59 16.33 -7.65 -28.46
N ILE A 60 15.07 -7.33 -28.19
CA ILE A 60 14.21 -6.51 -29.06
C ILE A 60 14.03 -5.16 -28.38
N GLU A 61 14.64 -4.11 -28.94
CA GLU A 61 14.57 -2.75 -28.39
C GLU A 61 13.48 -1.89 -29.04
N GLU A 62 12.93 -2.37 -30.15
CA GLU A 62 11.89 -1.66 -30.87
C GLU A 62 10.52 -1.86 -30.19
N PRO A 63 9.66 -0.82 -30.19
CA PRO A 63 8.32 -0.95 -29.64
C PRO A 63 7.49 -1.91 -30.49
N LEU A 64 7.17 -3.07 -29.92
CA LEU A 64 6.27 -4.03 -30.54
C LEU A 64 4.80 -3.60 -30.41
N ARG A 65 4.05 -3.86 -31.48
CA ARG A 65 2.58 -3.75 -31.47
C ARG A 65 1.99 -4.81 -30.55
N PHE A 66 0.78 -4.55 -30.09
CA PHE A 66 0.11 -5.43 -29.12
C PHE A 66 -0.01 -6.88 -29.61
N TYR A 67 -0.41 -7.10 -30.86
CA TYR A 67 -0.56 -8.45 -31.41
C TYR A 67 0.77 -9.20 -31.54
N GLU A 68 1.89 -8.51 -31.73
CA GLU A 68 3.22 -9.11 -31.79
C GLU A 68 3.65 -9.61 -30.41
N LYS A 69 3.38 -8.81 -29.37
CA LYS A 69 3.62 -9.22 -27.97
C LYS A 69 2.78 -10.44 -27.60
N VAL A 70 1.50 -10.44 -27.98
CA VAL A 70 0.62 -11.60 -27.76
C VAL A 70 1.16 -12.83 -28.49
N ALA A 71 1.67 -12.69 -29.72
CA ALA A 71 2.29 -13.81 -30.43
C ALA A 71 3.49 -14.39 -29.67
N TYR A 72 4.37 -13.55 -29.11
CA TYR A 72 5.46 -13.99 -28.24
C TYR A 72 4.94 -14.72 -26.99
N TYR A 73 3.91 -14.17 -26.33
CA TYR A 73 3.31 -14.83 -25.17
C TYR A 73 2.70 -16.19 -25.52
N VAL A 74 2.07 -16.33 -26.68
CA VAL A 74 1.46 -17.59 -27.13
C VAL A 74 2.53 -18.66 -27.31
N VAL A 75 3.67 -18.34 -27.91
CA VAL A 75 4.73 -19.33 -28.18
C VAL A 75 5.59 -19.62 -26.95
N ALA A 76 5.82 -18.65 -26.07
CA ALA A 76 6.76 -18.80 -24.95
C ALA A 76 6.35 -19.90 -23.95
N GLU A 77 7.24 -20.87 -23.72
CA GLU A 77 7.06 -21.97 -22.76
C GLU A 77 7.00 -21.49 -21.31
N CYS A 78 7.74 -20.43 -21.00
CA CYS A 78 7.81 -19.81 -19.69
C CYS A 78 7.93 -18.29 -19.82
N CYS A 79 7.20 -17.56 -18.97
CA CYS A 79 7.35 -16.11 -18.84
C CYS A 79 8.11 -15.77 -17.54
N LEU A 80 9.19 -15.00 -17.68
CA LEU A 80 10.08 -14.59 -16.60
C LEU A 80 9.78 -13.14 -16.20
N VAL A 81 9.33 -12.93 -14.96
CA VAL A 81 8.99 -11.61 -14.41
C VAL A 81 9.73 -11.39 -13.10
N THR A 82 11.01 -11.05 -13.20
CA THR A 82 11.96 -10.96 -12.08
C THR A 82 12.30 -9.52 -11.69
N ALA A 83 11.30 -8.63 -11.68
CA ALA A 83 11.50 -7.25 -11.25
C ALA A 83 11.97 -7.19 -9.77
N VAL A 84 12.94 -6.32 -9.48
CA VAL A 84 13.48 -6.09 -8.13
C VAL A 84 12.38 -5.59 -7.20
N ARG A 85 11.53 -4.67 -7.69
CA ARG A 85 10.28 -4.26 -7.05
C ARG A 85 9.28 -3.82 -8.11
N ASP A 86 8.03 -4.19 -7.91
CA ASP A 86 6.93 -3.69 -8.73
C ASP A 86 5.63 -3.67 -7.91
N GLY A 87 4.88 -2.56 -7.95
CA GLY A 87 3.65 -2.42 -7.19
C GLY A 87 2.58 -3.42 -7.64
N MET A 88 2.48 -3.63 -8.94
CA MET A 88 1.67 -4.65 -9.61
C MET A 88 2.37 -4.96 -10.93
N ASN A 89 2.26 -6.17 -11.46
CA ASN A 89 2.77 -6.43 -12.81
C ASN A 89 1.70 -7.13 -13.63
N LEU A 90 1.34 -6.54 -14.77
CA LEU A 90 0.26 -7.05 -15.63
C LEU A 90 0.73 -8.12 -16.62
N ILE A 91 2.05 -8.22 -16.87
CA ILE A 91 2.61 -9.15 -17.85
C ILE A 91 2.22 -10.61 -17.56
N PRO A 92 2.30 -11.12 -16.30
CA PRO A 92 1.85 -12.47 -16.00
C PRO A 92 0.40 -12.71 -16.38
N TYR A 93 -0.50 -11.75 -16.13
CA TYR A 93 -1.92 -11.86 -16.43
C TYR A 93 -2.17 -11.90 -17.94
N GLU A 94 -1.52 -11.00 -18.68
CA GLU A 94 -1.57 -10.96 -20.15
C GLU A 94 -1.04 -12.27 -20.76
N TYR A 95 0.06 -12.79 -20.22
CA TYR A 95 0.64 -14.07 -20.65
C TYR A 95 -0.32 -15.24 -20.39
N ILE A 96 -0.91 -15.35 -19.19
CA ILE A 96 -1.88 -16.40 -18.86
C ILE A 96 -3.06 -16.39 -19.83
N ILE A 97 -3.65 -15.21 -20.10
CA ILE A 97 -4.78 -15.08 -21.02
C ILE A 97 -4.37 -15.40 -22.46
N SER A 98 -3.18 -14.96 -22.88
CA SER A 98 -2.65 -15.25 -24.22
C SER A 98 -2.45 -16.76 -24.42
N ARG A 99 -1.92 -17.46 -23.39
CA ARG A 99 -1.73 -18.92 -23.41
C ARG A 99 -3.03 -19.71 -23.34
N GLN A 100 -4.06 -19.19 -22.66
CA GLN A 100 -5.40 -19.76 -22.75
C GLN A 100 -5.89 -19.71 -24.21
N GLY A 101 -5.69 -18.58 -24.88
CA GLY A 101 -6.00 -18.42 -26.29
C GLY A 101 -7.50 -18.58 -26.62
N THR A 102 -7.79 -18.95 -27.87
CA THR A 102 -9.15 -19.21 -28.35
C THR A 102 -9.16 -20.42 -29.27
N GLU A 103 -10.32 -21.03 -29.50
CA GLU A 103 -10.43 -22.18 -30.42
C GLU A 103 -9.91 -21.88 -31.83
N LYS A 104 -10.05 -20.64 -32.30
CA LYS A 104 -9.50 -20.22 -33.60
C LYS A 104 -7.98 -20.27 -33.61
N LEU A 105 -7.37 -19.80 -32.53
CA LEU A 105 -5.91 -19.82 -32.36
C LEU A 105 -5.40 -21.26 -32.26
N ASP A 106 -6.10 -22.12 -31.53
CA ASP A 106 -5.75 -23.55 -31.40
C ASP A 106 -5.73 -24.26 -32.76
N LYS A 107 -6.73 -23.99 -33.59
CA LYS A 107 -6.80 -24.51 -34.97
C LYS A 107 -5.62 -24.03 -35.82
N VAL A 108 -5.24 -22.75 -35.72
CA VAL A 108 -4.12 -22.18 -36.48
C VAL A 108 -2.78 -22.78 -36.02
N LEU A 109 -2.62 -23.01 -34.72
CA LEU A 109 -1.39 -23.58 -34.16
C LEU A 109 -1.31 -25.11 -34.33
N GLY A 110 -2.36 -25.75 -34.87
CA GLY A 110 -2.42 -27.21 -34.97
C GLY A 110 -2.47 -27.91 -33.61
N ILE A 111 -2.85 -27.18 -32.56
CA ILE A 111 -2.90 -27.65 -31.19
C ILE A 111 -4.30 -28.24 -30.96
N GLY A 112 -4.47 -29.54 -31.19
CA GLY A 112 -5.76 -30.21 -30.99
C GLY A 112 -6.16 -30.19 -29.51
N SER A 113 -7.30 -29.56 -29.16
CA SER A 113 -7.91 -29.48 -27.80
C SER A 113 -6.93 -29.69 -26.64
N SER A 114 -5.79 -29.02 -26.67
CA SER A 114 -4.72 -29.37 -25.76
C SER A 114 -4.92 -28.67 -24.43
N LEU A 115 -4.52 -29.38 -23.39
CA LEU A 115 -4.36 -28.87 -22.04
C LEU A 115 -3.48 -27.62 -22.08
N LYS A 116 -4.04 -26.49 -21.63
CA LYS A 116 -3.40 -25.18 -21.68
C LYS A 116 -2.32 -25.08 -20.60
N LYS A 117 -1.21 -24.42 -20.92
CA LYS A 117 -0.01 -24.37 -20.07
C LYS A 117 0.53 -22.94 -20.03
N SER A 118 0.80 -22.39 -18.85
CA SER A 118 1.42 -21.06 -18.68
C SER A 118 2.41 -21.07 -17.53
N MET A 119 3.68 -21.38 -17.80
CA MET A 119 4.68 -21.37 -16.75
C MET A 119 5.16 -19.96 -16.45
N LEU A 120 5.25 -19.66 -15.16
CA LEU A 120 5.56 -18.34 -14.64
C LEU A 120 6.68 -18.47 -13.62
N VAL A 121 7.78 -17.77 -13.85
CA VAL A 121 8.82 -17.52 -12.85
C VAL A 121 8.70 -16.05 -12.45
N VAL A 122 8.30 -15.79 -11.21
CA VAL A 122 7.93 -14.45 -10.74
C VAL A 122 8.74 -14.06 -9.52
N SER A 123 9.16 -12.80 -9.47
CA SER A 123 9.78 -12.23 -8.28
C SER A 123 8.81 -12.24 -7.09
N GLU A 124 9.31 -12.51 -5.90
CA GLU A 124 8.54 -12.39 -4.66
C GLU A 124 8.17 -10.93 -4.31
N PHE A 125 8.85 -9.96 -4.93
CA PHE A 125 8.69 -8.53 -4.67
C PHE A 125 7.74 -7.81 -5.64
N ILE A 126 6.96 -8.55 -6.43
CA ILE A 126 5.92 -7.98 -7.30
C ILE A 126 4.53 -8.21 -6.72
N GLY A 127 3.66 -7.21 -6.80
CA GLY A 127 2.33 -7.26 -6.18
C GLY A 127 1.39 -8.36 -6.70
N CYS A 128 1.65 -8.93 -7.89
CA CYS A 128 0.86 -10.05 -8.41
C CYS A 128 1.33 -11.44 -7.93
N SER A 129 2.50 -11.53 -7.29
CA SER A 129 3.06 -12.80 -6.82
C SER A 129 2.16 -13.52 -5.80
N PRO A 130 1.54 -12.83 -4.80
CA PRO A 130 0.60 -13.47 -3.88
C PRO A 130 -0.63 -14.06 -4.57
N SER A 131 -1.15 -13.37 -5.60
CA SER A 131 -2.34 -13.75 -6.35
C SER A 131 -2.13 -14.98 -7.25
N LEU A 132 -0.94 -15.11 -7.84
CA LEU A 132 -0.62 -16.17 -8.79
C LEU A 132 0.05 -17.37 -8.12
N SER A 133 -0.66 -18.01 -7.19
CA SER A 133 -0.12 -19.07 -6.32
C SER A 133 0.44 -20.33 -7.03
N GLY A 134 0.19 -20.53 -8.32
CA GLY A 134 0.84 -21.58 -9.13
C GLY A 134 2.18 -21.18 -9.76
N ALA A 135 2.65 -19.94 -9.57
CA ALA A 135 3.90 -19.45 -10.15
C ALA A 135 5.09 -19.91 -9.31
N ILE A 136 6.25 -20.10 -9.96
CA ILE A 136 7.51 -20.38 -9.28
C ILE A 136 8.05 -19.04 -8.78
N ARG A 137 8.05 -18.87 -7.45
CA ARG A 137 8.47 -17.61 -6.81
C ARG A 137 9.97 -17.64 -6.58
N VAL A 138 10.63 -16.53 -6.92
CA VAL A 138 12.08 -16.39 -6.78
C VAL A 138 12.42 -15.05 -6.16
N ASN A 139 13.53 -15.01 -5.42
CA ASN A 139 14.19 -13.75 -5.09
C ASN A 139 15.07 -13.36 -6.29
N PRO A 140 14.82 -12.24 -6.98
CA PRO A 140 15.58 -11.84 -8.16
C PRO A 140 17.06 -11.55 -7.88
N TRP A 141 17.45 -11.36 -6.62
CA TRP A 141 18.85 -11.20 -6.21
C TRP A 141 19.62 -12.52 -6.11
N ASN A 142 18.91 -13.66 -6.07
CA ASN A 142 19.53 -14.98 -6.07
C ASN A 142 19.52 -15.54 -7.49
N ILE A 143 20.64 -15.36 -8.19
CA ILE A 143 20.77 -15.73 -9.62
C ILE A 143 20.66 -17.24 -9.81
N ASP A 144 21.21 -18.04 -8.89
CA ASP A 144 21.13 -19.50 -8.94
C ASP A 144 19.69 -19.99 -8.80
N ALA A 145 18.94 -19.46 -7.82
CA ALA A 145 17.53 -19.81 -7.65
C ALA A 145 16.66 -19.40 -8.86
N VAL A 146 17.01 -18.31 -9.55
CA VAL A 146 16.33 -17.93 -10.80
C VAL A 146 16.65 -18.93 -11.92
N ALA A 147 17.89 -19.39 -12.02
CA ALA A 147 18.28 -20.41 -12.99
C ALA A 147 17.58 -21.75 -12.72
N ASP A 148 17.60 -22.24 -11.49
CA ASP A 148 16.89 -23.46 -11.07
C ASP A 148 15.38 -23.36 -11.34
N ALA A 149 14.79 -22.17 -11.12
CA ALA A 149 13.38 -21.94 -11.41
C ALA A 149 13.06 -21.95 -12.91
N MET A 150 13.97 -21.44 -13.75
CA MET A 150 13.84 -21.52 -15.20
C MET A 150 13.92 -22.98 -15.67
N ASP A 151 14.87 -23.74 -15.14
CA ASP A 151 15.02 -25.18 -15.42
C ASP A 151 13.77 -25.96 -15.03
N LEU A 152 13.32 -25.79 -13.78
CA LEU A 152 12.09 -26.39 -13.27
C LEU A 152 10.88 -26.05 -14.14
N ALA A 153 10.74 -24.79 -14.59
CA ALA A 153 9.64 -24.39 -15.46
C ALA A 153 9.64 -25.13 -16.80
N LEU A 154 10.82 -25.41 -17.35
CA LEU A 154 11.00 -26.10 -18.63
C LEU A 154 10.77 -27.61 -18.49
N GLU A 155 11.32 -28.25 -17.46
CA GLU A 155 11.23 -29.70 -17.26
C GLU A 155 9.90 -30.18 -16.66
N MET A 156 9.17 -29.31 -15.95
CA MET A 156 7.96 -29.70 -15.22
C MET A 156 6.98 -30.49 -16.09
N ALA A 157 6.40 -31.55 -15.50
CA ALA A 157 5.48 -32.43 -16.18
C ALA A 157 4.25 -31.68 -16.71
N ASP A 158 3.78 -32.04 -17.90
CA ASP A 158 2.69 -31.35 -18.58
C ASP A 158 1.39 -31.31 -17.76
N SER A 159 1.11 -32.33 -16.97
CA SER A 159 -0.05 -32.38 -16.05
C SER A 159 0.04 -31.32 -14.96
N GLU A 160 1.23 -31.08 -14.41
CA GLU A 160 1.45 -30.05 -13.40
C GLU A 160 1.39 -28.65 -14.03
N LYS A 161 1.97 -28.47 -15.23
CA LYS A 161 1.89 -27.22 -16.00
C LYS A 161 0.43 -26.84 -16.26
N GLN A 162 -0.40 -27.82 -16.60
CA GLN A 162 -1.84 -27.61 -16.78
C GLN A 162 -2.54 -27.21 -15.48
N LEU A 163 -2.31 -27.93 -14.38
CA LEU A 163 -2.95 -27.63 -13.10
C LEU A 163 -2.62 -26.20 -12.64
N ARG A 164 -1.37 -25.78 -12.78
CA ARG A 164 -0.93 -24.42 -12.47
C ARG A 164 -1.61 -23.40 -13.36
N HIS A 165 -1.67 -23.67 -14.66
CA HIS A 165 -2.37 -22.81 -15.63
C HIS A 165 -3.85 -22.64 -15.30
N GLU A 166 -4.58 -23.71 -15.02
CA GLU A 166 -6.00 -23.65 -14.67
C GLU A 166 -6.26 -22.79 -13.44
N LYS A 167 -5.40 -22.95 -12.41
CA LYS A 167 -5.46 -22.15 -11.18
C LYS A 167 -5.24 -20.67 -11.48
N HIS A 168 -4.23 -20.36 -12.29
CA HIS A 168 -3.95 -18.99 -12.73
C HIS A 168 -5.10 -18.41 -13.54
N TYR A 169 -5.54 -19.11 -14.58
CA TYR A 169 -6.60 -18.67 -15.48
C TYR A 169 -7.91 -18.43 -14.73
N ARG A 170 -8.28 -19.30 -13.80
CA ARG A 170 -9.45 -19.09 -12.94
C ARG A 170 -9.33 -17.79 -12.14
N TYR A 171 -8.17 -17.48 -11.59
CA TYR A 171 -7.98 -16.23 -10.84
C TYR A 171 -8.09 -15.01 -11.76
N VAL A 172 -7.37 -15.02 -12.89
CA VAL A 172 -7.32 -13.89 -13.82
C VAL A 172 -8.69 -13.63 -14.48
N SER A 173 -9.46 -14.68 -14.78
CA SER A 173 -10.79 -14.54 -15.39
C SER A 173 -11.85 -13.98 -14.44
N THR A 174 -11.70 -14.14 -13.12
CA THR A 174 -12.67 -13.62 -12.14
C THR A 174 -12.25 -12.30 -11.50
N HIS A 175 -10.95 -11.99 -11.45
CA HIS A 175 -10.40 -10.78 -10.85
C HIS A 175 -9.91 -9.81 -11.93
N ASP A 176 -10.84 -9.38 -12.80
CA ASP A 176 -10.56 -8.41 -13.84
C ASP A 176 -10.51 -6.96 -13.29
N VAL A 177 -10.18 -6.02 -14.17
CA VAL A 177 -10.16 -4.58 -13.84
C VAL A 177 -11.53 -4.07 -13.39
N GLY A 178 -12.62 -4.67 -13.88
CA GLY A 178 -13.97 -4.33 -13.46
C GLY A 178 -14.25 -4.75 -12.02
N TYR A 179 -13.80 -5.93 -11.62
CA TYR A 179 -13.88 -6.42 -10.24
C TYR A 179 -13.11 -5.49 -9.30
N TRP A 180 -11.87 -5.14 -9.65
CA TRP A 180 -11.05 -4.21 -8.87
C TRP A 180 -11.76 -2.86 -8.68
N ALA A 181 -12.26 -2.26 -9.77
CA ALA A 181 -12.93 -0.96 -9.72
C ALA A 181 -14.20 -1.00 -8.86
N ARG A 182 -15.02 -2.06 -9.01
CA ARG A 182 -16.23 -2.25 -8.18
C ARG A 182 -15.89 -2.42 -6.71
N SER A 183 -14.91 -3.26 -6.38
CA SER A 183 -14.47 -3.48 -5.00
C SER A 183 -14.03 -2.17 -4.35
N PHE A 184 -13.20 -1.39 -5.04
CA PHE A 184 -12.72 -0.10 -4.54
C PHE A 184 -13.88 0.88 -4.29
N LEU A 185 -14.80 1.01 -5.26
CA LEU A 185 -15.94 1.91 -5.12
C LEU A 185 -16.89 1.50 -4.00
N GLN A 186 -17.12 0.20 -3.81
CA GLN A 186 -17.94 -0.32 -2.72
C GLN A 186 -17.32 -0.02 -1.34
N ASP A 187 -16.01 -0.22 -1.20
CA ASP A 187 -15.30 0.10 0.04
C ASP A 187 -15.30 1.61 0.31
N LEU A 188 -15.16 2.43 -0.73
CA LEU A 188 -15.25 3.89 -0.63
C LEU A 188 -16.65 4.35 -0.20
N GLU A 189 -17.70 3.82 -0.83
CA GLU A 189 -19.09 4.12 -0.49
C GLU A 189 -19.39 3.72 0.96
N ARG A 190 -18.98 2.52 1.38
CA ARG A 190 -19.12 2.04 2.76
C ARG A 190 -18.41 2.94 3.76
N THR A 191 -17.21 3.42 3.44
CA THR A 191 -16.45 4.32 4.34
C THR A 191 -17.10 5.70 4.43
N CYS A 192 -17.76 6.14 3.36
CA CYS A 192 -18.45 7.42 3.28
C CYS A 192 -19.92 7.38 3.75
N SER A 193 -20.49 6.21 4.05
CA SER A 193 -21.91 6.09 4.43
C SER A 193 -22.26 6.92 5.67
N ASP A 194 -21.35 6.98 6.63
CA ASP A 194 -21.53 7.72 7.88
C ASP A 194 -21.23 9.22 7.71
N HIS A 195 -20.50 9.60 6.66
CA HIS A 195 -20.15 11.00 6.40
C HIS A 195 -21.40 11.86 6.16
N VAL A 196 -22.45 11.30 5.55
CA VAL A 196 -23.72 11.98 5.29
C VAL A 196 -24.53 12.22 6.57
N ARG A 197 -24.37 11.35 7.58
CA ARG A 197 -25.10 11.47 8.85
C ARG A 197 -24.45 12.46 9.81
N ARG A 198 -23.13 12.65 9.72
CA ARG A 198 -22.40 13.53 10.64
C ARG A 198 -22.78 14.99 10.40
N ARG A 199 -23.07 15.71 11.49
CA ARG A 199 -23.29 17.16 11.44
C ARG A 199 -21.95 17.86 11.59
N TRP A 200 -21.70 18.81 10.69
CA TRP A 200 -20.47 19.59 10.66
C TRP A 200 -20.65 20.83 11.51
N TRP A 201 -19.73 21.05 12.44
CA TRP A 201 -19.75 22.18 13.35
C TRP A 201 -18.47 23.00 13.20
N GLY A 202 -18.65 24.31 13.16
CA GLY A 202 -17.58 25.27 13.37
C GLY A 202 -17.26 25.43 14.85
N ILE A 203 -16.02 25.13 15.23
CA ILE A 203 -15.49 25.25 16.60
C ILE A 203 -14.24 26.14 16.58
N GLY A 204 -14.09 27.01 17.58
CA GLY A 204 -13.00 27.98 17.67
C GLY A 204 -13.39 29.39 17.24
N PHE A 205 -12.48 30.34 17.45
CA PHE A 205 -12.69 31.77 17.16
C PHE A 205 -11.60 32.29 16.22
N GLY A 206 -11.96 33.25 15.36
CA GLY A 206 -11.02 33.90 14.44
C GLY A 206 -10.27 32.92 13.54
N LEU A 207 -8.95 33.11 13.40
CA LEU A 207 -8.08 32.29 12.56
C LEU A 207 -7.86 30.85 13.07
N SER A 208 -8.32 30.53 14.30
CA SER A 208 -8.23 29.19 14.88
C SER A 208 -9.49 28.35 14.68
N PHE A 209 -10.38 28.78 13.79
CA PHE A 209 -11.60 28.06 13.44
C PHE A 209 -11.29 26.68 12.84
N ARG A 210 -11.98 25.65 13.31
CA ARG A 210 -11.91 24.27 12.81
C ARG A 210 -13.32 23.79 12.48
N VAL A 211 -13.42 23.01 11.40
CA VAL A 211 -14.63 22.27 11.06
C VAL A 211 -14.48 20.86 11.60
N VAL A 212 -15.41 20.44 12.45
CA VAL A 212 -15.40 19.11 13.08
C VAL A 212 -16.72 18.40 12.78
N ALA A 213 -16.62 17.14 12.37
CA ALA A 213 -17.77 16.26 12.21
C ALA A 213 -18.11 15.61 13.56
N LEU A 214 -19.30 15.90 14.09
CA LEU A 214 -19.77 15.35 15.37
C LEU A 214 -21.03 14.50 15.18
N ASP A 215 -21.34 13.72 16.21
CA ASP A 215 -22.55 12.88 16.27
C ASP A 215 -23.83 13.71 16.02
N PRO A 216 -24.85 13.16 15.32
CA PRO A 216 -26.12 13.86 15.08
C PRO A 216 -26.82 14.37 16.34
N ASN A 217 -26.64 13.68 17.47
CA ASN A 217 -27.23 14.04 18.76
C ASN A 217 -26.43 15.11 19.51
N PHE A 218 -25.25 15.50 19.00
CA PHE A 218 -24.49 16.59 19.57
C PHE A 218 -25.28 17.90 19.46
N LYS A 219 -25.59 18.50 20.60
CA LYS A 219 -26.22 19.82 20.69
C LYS A 219 -25.19 20.83 21.15
N LYS A 220 -24.75 21.71 20.24
CA LYS A 220 -23.89 22.85 20.59
C LYS A 220 -24.65 23.76 21.55
N LEU A 221 -24.05 24.05 22.70
CA LEU A 221 -24.60 25.03 23.64
C LEU A 221 -24.55 26.43 23.01
N SER A 222 -25.66 27.19 23.10
CA SER A 222 -25.73 28.56 22.60
C SER A 222 -24.85 29.47 23.45
N MET A 223 -23.94 30.21 22.80
CA MET A 223 -23.06 31.15 23.49
C MET A 223 -23.85 32.28 24.16
N GLU A 224 -24.94 32.72 23.55
CA GLU A 224 -25.83 33.73 24.13
C GLU A 224 -26.44 33.23 25.44
N HIS A 225 -26.88 31.97 25.47
CA HIS A 225 -27.41 31.36 26.69
C HIS A 225 -26.34 31.18 27.76
N ILE A 226 -25.15 30.70 27.39
CA ILE A 226 -24.02 30.52 28.33
C ILE A 226 -23.62 31.87 28.94
N VAL A 227 -23.40 32.90 28.11
CA VAL A 227 -22.97 34.22 28.58
C VAL A 227 -24.05 34.86 29.46
N SER A 228 -25.31 34.72 29.09
CA SER A 228 -26.43 35.23 29.87
C SER A 228 -26.60 34.50 31.22
N ALA A 229 -26.42 33.18 31.25
CA ALA A 229 -26.41 32.40 32.49
C ALA A 229 -25.21 32.76 33.38
N TYR A 230 -24.01 32.86 32.80
CA TYR A 230 -22.79 33.23 33.49
C TYR A 230 -22.90 34.61 34.16
N LYS A 231 -23.46 35.61 33.47
CA LYS A 231 -23.64 36.96 34.02
C LYS A 231 -24.67 37.05 35.15
N ARG A 232 -25.70 36.19 35.16
CA ARG A 232 -26.81 36.25 36.13
C ARG A 232 -26.58 35.40 37.38
N THR A 233 -25.66 34.45 37.32
CA THR A 233 -25.42 33.48 38.41
C THR A 233 -24.40 34.01 39.41
N LYS A 234 -24.72 33.88 40.69
CA LYS A 234 -23.86 34.32 41.80
C LYS A 234 -22.87 33.26 42.27
N THR A 235 -23.06 32.01 41.86
CA THR A 235 -22.19 30.87 42.17
C THR A 235 -22.09 29.98 40.95
N ARG A 236 -20.87 29.80 40.43
CA ARG A 236 -20.60 29.20 39.12
C ARG A 236 -19.56 28.10 39.27
N ALA A 237 -19.97 26.84 39.14
CA ALA A 237 -19.05 25.71 39.12
C ALA A 237 -18.51 25.48 37.70
N ILE A 238 -17.18 25.50 37.54
CA ILE A 238 -16.50 25.28 36.25
C ILE A 238 -15.57 24.08 36.40
N LEU A 239 -15.94 22.97 35.75
CA LEU A 239 -15.18 21.72 35.80
C LEU A 239 -14.42 21.54 34.48
N LEU A 240 -13.09 21.49 34.53
CA LEU A 240 -12.22 21.43 33.36
C LEU A 240 -11.45 20.12 33.35
N ASP A 241 -11.59 19.34 32.28
CA ASP A 241 -10.79 18.13 32.07
C ASP A 241 -9.40 18.49 31.54
N TYR A 242 -8.36 18.08 32.26
CA TYR A 242 -6.99 18.33 31.83
C TYR A 242 -6.56 17.38 30.70
N ASP A 243 -6.89 16.09 30.79
CA ASP A 243 -6.35 15.01 29.95
C ASP A 243 -7.12 14.80 28.63
N GLY A 244 -7.66 15.88 28.08
CA GLY A 244 -8.42 15.85 26.84
C GLY A 244 -8.92 17.21 26.39
N THR A 245 -9.32 18.07 27.35
CA THR A 245 -9.83 19.43 27.02
C THR A 245 -8.72 20.48 27.03
N LEU A 246 -7.93 20.56 28.10
CA LEU A 246 -6.84 21.53 28.19
C LEU A 246 -5.54 21.05 27.55
N MET A 247 -5.27 19.74 27.56
CA MET A 247 -4.11 19.13 26.90
C MET A 247 -4.51 18.05 25.89
N PRO A 248 -4.08 18.15 24.62
CA PRO A 248 -4.29 17.09 23.64
C PRO A 248 -3.59 15.79 24.06
N GLN A 249 -4.30 14.66 23.94
CA GLN A 249 -3.78 13.34 24.36
C GLN A 249 -2.48 12.92 23.63
N ALA A 250 -2.27 13.40 22.40
CA ALA A 250 -1.13 13.09 21.56
C ALA A 250 0.14 13.94 21.86
N SER A 251 0.09 14.85 22.84
CA SER A 251 1.25 15.69 23.16
C SER A 251 2.35 14.90 23.88
N ILE A 252 3.60 15.06 23.44
CA ILE A 252 4.81 14.46 24.05
C ILE A 252 5.09 15.14 25.39
N ASP A 253 5.06 16.48 25.41
CA ASP A 253 5.07 17.25 26.64
C ASP A 253 3.65 17.45 27.14
N LYS A 254 3.39 16.99 28.37
CA LYS A 254 2.08 17.04 29.01
C LYS A 254 2.00 18.12 30.08
N SER A 255 3.00 18.99 30.18
CA SER A 255 3.01 20.12 31.12
C SER A 255 2.10 21.27 30.63
N PRO A 256 1.49 22.05 31.54
CA PRO A 256 0.62 23.14 31.14
C PRO A 256 1.43 24.29 30.55
N THR A 257 0.88 24.94 29.51
CA THR A 257 1.50 26.13 28.94
C THR A 257 1.28 27.36 29.83
N SER A 258 2.17 28.35 29.72
CA SER A 258 2.05 29.63 30.46
C SER A 258 0.74 30.37 30.15
N ASN A 259 0.21 30.25 28.92
CA ASN A 259 -1.08 30.82 28.55
C ASN A 259 -2.25 30.11 29.25
N SER A 260 -2.20 28.77 29.35
CA SER A 260 -3.22 27.99 30.08
C SER A 260 -3.27 28.39 31.55
N ILE A 261 -2.11 28.56 32.19
CA ILE A 261 -2.02 29.01 33.60
C ILE A 261 -2.61 30.42 33.77
N LYS A 262 -2.27 31.37 32.89
CA LYS A 262 -2.83 32.73 32.92
C LYS A 262 -4.36 32.73 32.79
N MET A 263 -4.91 31.91 31.89
CA MET A 263 -6.36 31.80 31.71
C MET A 263 -7.06 31.20 32.94
N LEU A 264 -6.48 30.14 33.52
CA LEU A 264 -7.01 29.54 34.74
C LEU A 264 -7.01 30.55 35.90
N ASN A 265 -5.92 31.30 36.09
CA ASN A 265 -5.86 32.36 37.09
C ASN A 265 -6.92 33.44 36.86
N SER A 266 -7.13 33.86 35.61
CA SER A 266 -8.19 34.82 35.30
C SER A 266 -9.59 34.30 35.63
N LEU A 267 -9.84 32.99 35.50
CA LEU A 267 -11.12 32.38 35.88
C LEU A 267 -11.27 32.26 37.39
N CYS A 268 -10.20 31.90 38.10
CA CYS A 268 -10.20 31.71 39.56
C CYS A 268 -10.22 33.02 40.34
N ASN A 269 -9.85 34.15 39.71
CA ASN A 269 -9.89 35.48 40.34
C ASN A 269 -11.30 36.08 40.44
N ASP A 270 -12.30 35.49 39.77
CA ASP A 270 -13.71 35.88 39.92
C ASP A 270 -14.30 35.13 41.13
N GLU A 271 -14.64 35.85 42.19
CA GLU A 271 -15.09 35.26 43.47
C GLU A 271 -16.36 34.41 43.36
N ASN A 272 -17.17 34.62 42.32
CA ASN A 272 -18.37 33.82 42.09
C ASN A 272 -18.05 32.51 41.35
N ASN A 273 -16.82 32.32 40.84
CA ASN A 273 -16.38 31.11 40.16
C ASN A 273 -15.72 30.14 41.14
N MET A 274 -16.17 28.89 41.08
CA MET A 274 -15.52 27.75 41.71
C MET A 274 -14.97 26.87 40.59
N VAL A 275 -13.66 26.94 40.36
CA VAL A 275 -12.99 26.27 39.24
C VAL A 275 -12.29 25.01 39.73
N PHE A 276 -12.58 23.87 39.09
CA PHE A 276 -11.89 22.61 39.34
C PHE A 276 -11.24 22.08 38.08
N LEU A 277 -10.02 21.59 38.25
CA LEU A 277 -9.31 20.81 37.27
C LEU A 277 -9.45 19.32 37.59
N ILE A 278 -10.03 18.55 36.66
CA ILE A 278 -10.19 17.10 36.76
C ILE A 278 -9.14 16.44 35.89
N SER A 279 -8.38 15.49 36.44
CA SER A 279 -7.30 14.83 35.71
C SER A 279 -7.09 13.39 36.19
N ALA A 280 -6.65 12.54 35.25
CA ALA A 280 -6.18 11.19 35.51
C ALA A 280 -4.79 11.16 36.18
N LYS A 281 -4.08 12.29 36.20
CA LYS A 281 -2.70 12.34 36.68
C LYS A 281 -2.63 12.32 38.21
N GLY A 282 -1.50 11.84 38.72
CA GLY A 282 -1.22 11.78 40.14
C GLY A 282 -1.13 13.15 40.80
N ARG A 283 -1.60 13.21 42.06
CA ARG A 283 -1.74 14.47 42.82
C ARG A 283 -0.48 15.33 42.90
N MET A 284 0.70 14.72 43.09
CA MET A 284 1.96 15.44 43.31
C MET A 284 2.34 16.27 42.10
N LYS A 285 2.17 15.68 40.91
CA LYS A 285 2.51 16.30 39.63
C LYS A 285 1.59 17.47 39.28
N LEU A 286 0.29 17.31 39.54
CA LEU A 286 -0.69 18.37 39.34
C LEU A 286 -0.47 19.53 40.33
N ALA A 287 -0.14 19.23 41.59
CA ALA A 287 0.16 20.25 42.58
C ALA A 287 1.39 21.09 42.21
N GLU A 288 2.43 20.47 41.66
CA GLU A 288 3.62 21.15 41.17
C GLU A 288 3.29 22.05 39.96
N TRP A 289 2.62 21.48 38.96
CA TRP A 289 2.31 22.17 37.70
C TRP A 289 1.36 23.37 37.85
N PHE A 290 0.41 23.28 38.77
CA PHE A 290 -0.57 24.34 39.03
C PHE A 290 -0.32 25.05 40.36
N SER A 291 0.91 25.02 40.85
CA SER A 291 1.33 25.74 42.06
C SER A 291 1.09 27.25 41.96
N ALA A 292 1.16 27.80 40.74
CA ALA A 292 0.88 29.21 40.44
C ALA A 292 -0.62 29.57 40.41
N CYS A 293 -1.53 28.62 40.64
CA CYS A 293 -2.98 28.81 40.67
C CYS A 293 -3.51 28.46 42.07
N GLU A 294 -3.44 29.39 43.02
CA GLU A 294 -3.78 29.13 44.43
C GLU A 294 -5.25 28.79 44.65
N ASN A 295 -6.16 29.47 43.93
CA ASN A 295 -7.62 29.30 44.05
C ASN A 295 -8.19 28.20 43.12
N LEU A 296 -7.34 27.36 42.53
CA LEU A 296 -7.76 26.27 41.65
C LEU A 296 -7.96 24.99 42.44
N GLY A 297 -9.19 24.50 42.46
CA GLY A 297 -9.51 23.18 42.97
C GLY A 297 -8.92 22.09 42.06
N ILE A 298 -8.34 21.04 42.65
CA ILE A 298 -7.74 19.92 41.90
C ILE A 298 -8.43 18.61 42.29
N ALA A 299 -9.00 17.95 41.29
CA ALA A 299 -9.52 16.59 41.35
C ALA A 299 -8.54 15.66 40.61
N ALA A 300 -7.60 15.07 41.35
CA ALA A 300 -6.58 14.18 40.81
C ALA A 300 -7.05 12.71 40.80
N GLU A 301 -6.38 11.87 40.01
CA GLU A 301 -6.64 10.42 39.94
C GLU A 301 -8.12 10.10 39.68
N HIS A 302 -8.70 10.76 38.67
CA HIS A 302 -10.12 10.63 38.31
C HIS A 302 -11.09 11.04 39.44
N GLY A 303 -10.67 11.98 40.29
CA GLY A 303 -11.49 12.49 41.39
C GLY A 303 -11.37 11.69 42.67
N TYR A 304 -10.46 10.71 42.76
CA TYR A 304 -10.14 10.03 44.01
C TYR A 304 -9.57 10.99 45.06
N PHE A 305 -8.79 11.97 44.62
CA PHE A 305 -8.24 13.01 45.50
C PHE A 305 -8.77 14.38 45.12
N LEU A 306 -9.26 15.12 46.12
CA LEU A 306 -9.78 16.46 45.99
C LEU A 306 -8.99 17.43 46.87
N ARG A 307 -8.51 18.51 46.26
CA ARG A 307 -7.98 19.70 46.93
C ARG A 307 -8.90 20.86 46.58
N LEU A 308 -9.47 21.50 47.60
CA LEU A 308 -10.20 22.75 47.46
C LEU A 308 -9.21 23.92 47.37
#